data_AF-A0ABD5DF05-F1
#
_entry.id   AF-A0ABD5DF05-F1
#
_cell.length_a   1.000
_cell.length_b   1.000
_cell.length_c   1.000
_cell.angle_alpha   90.00
_cell.angle_beta   90.00
_cell.angle_gamma   90.00
#
_symmetry.space_group_name_H-M   'P 1'
#
loop_
_entity.id
_entity.type
_entity.pdbx_description
1 polymer ?
#
loop_
_entity_poly.entity_id
_entity_poly.type
_entity_poly.pdbx_seq_one_letter_code
_entity_poly.pdbx_strand_id
1 'polypeptide(L)' 'GGSEEGGIQPLVEVEKEVILAALEKTGGNKTEAARQLGITRKTLLAKLSR' A
#
# COMPACT_ATOMS: atom_id res chain seq x y z
N GLY A 1 9.44 -6.54 -25.48
CA GLY A 1 8.15 -6.12 -24.91
C GLY A 1 8.43 -4.84 -24.18
N GLY A 2 7.87 -3.73 -24.67
CA GLY A 2 8.21 -2.39 -24.22
C GLY A 2 7.90 -2.22 -22.74
N SER A 3 8.91 -1.81 -21.97
CA SER A 3 8.77 -1.23 -20.65
C SER A 3 8.06 0.11 -20.85
N GLU A 4 6.77 0.16 -20.52
CA GLU A 4 5.97 1.37 -20.67
C GLU A 4 6.55 2.50 -19.80
N GLU A 5 6.65 3.67 -20.41
CA GLU A 5 7.21 4.89 -19.84
C GLU A 5 6.51 5.24 -18.53
N GLY A 6 7.30 5.40 -17.46
CA GLY A 6 6.83 5.77 -16.13
C GLY A 6 6.24 7.18 -16.10
N GLY A 7 4.97 7.31 -16.44
CA GLY A 7 4.17 8.49 -16.13
C GLY A 7 4.06 8.68 -14.62
N ILE A 8 3.85 9.93 -14.18
CA ILE A 8 3.58 10.23 -12.76
C ILE A 8 2.24 9.59 -12.41
N GLN A 9 2.27 8.50 -11.64
CA GLN A 9 1.08 7.88 -11.12
C GLN A 9 0.51 8.69 -9.95
N PRO A 10 -0.83 8.74 -9.80
CA PRO A 10 -1.45 9.29 -8.61
C PRO A 10 -0.92 8.61 -7.35
N LEU A 11 -0.61 9.40 -6.32
CA LEU A 11 -0.09 8.88 -5.05
C LEU A 11 -1.03 7.83 -4.43
N VAL A 12 -2.34 7.97 -4.63
CA VAL A 12 -3.34 7.02 -4.12
C VAL A 12 -3.19 5.61 -4.70
N GLU A 13 -2.79 5.49 -5.97
CA GLU A 13 -2.61 4.19 -6.64
C GLU A 13 -1.34 3.51 -6.11
N VAL A 14 -0.24 4.26 -6.08
CA VAL A 14 1.05 3.79 -5.52
C VAL A 14 0.90 3.37 -4.06
N GLU A 15 0.21 4.16 -3.24
CA GLU A 15 -0.04 3.82 -1.84
C GLU A 15 -0.90 2.55 -1.69
N LYS A 16 -1.88 2.35 -2.56
CA LYS A 16 -2.75 1.17 -2.54
C LYS A 16 -1.96 -0.09 -2.87
N GLU A 17 -1.12 -0.06 -3.89
CA GLU A 17 -0.23 -1.18 -4.25
C GLU A 17 0.69 -1.55 -3.10
N VAL A 18 1.31 -0.54 -2.48
CA VAL A 18 2.21 -0.73 -1.33
C VAL A 18 1.47 -1.34 -0.12
N ILE A 19 0.24 -0.90 0.16
CA ILE A 19 -0.57 -1.46 1.25
C ILE A 19 -0.97 -2.92 0.96
N LEU A 20 -1.36 -3.23 -0.27
CA LEU A 20 -1.72 -4.59 -0.66
C LEU A 20 -0.51 -5.53 -0.54
N ALA A 21 0.66 -5.12 -1.03
CA ALA A 21 1.89 -5.89 -0.92
C ALA A 21 2.29 -6.14 0.54
N ALA A 22 2.14 -5.14 1.41
CA ALA A 22 2.41 -5.29 2.85
C ALA A 22 1.42 -6.25 3.53
N LEU A 23 0.14 -6.21 3.13
CA LEU A 23 -0.86 -7.16 3.65
C LEU A 23 -0.56 -8.59 3.19
N GLU A 24 -0.22 -8.80 1.93
CA GLU A 24 0.15 -10.12 1.41
C GLU A 24 1.36 -10.70 2.17
N LYS A 25 2.43 -9.91 2.32
CA LYS A 25 3.65 -10.32 3.06
C LYS A 25 3.40 -10.67 4.53
N THR A 26 2.37 -10.09 5.13
CA THR A 26 2.03 -10.28 6.55
C THR A 26 0.84 -11.22 6.75
N GLY A 27 0.35 -11.89 5.69
CA GLY A 27 -0.81 -12.78 5.78
C GLY A 27 -2.11 -12.06 6.17
N GLY A 28 -2.27 -10.80 5.77
CA GLY A 28 -3.43 -9.97 6.05
C GLY A 28 -3.43 -9.29 7.42
N ASN A 29 -2.33 -9.39 8.18
CA ASN A 29 -2.18 -8.75 9.49
C ASN A 29 -2.00 -7.22 9.34
N LYS A 30 -3.11 -6.49 9.52
CA LYS A 30 -3.18 -5.04 9.35
C LYS A 30 -2.31 -4.27 10.34
N THR A 31 -2.10 -4.79 11.54
CA THR A 31 -1.24 -4.13 12.54
C THR A 31 0.22 -4.24 12.12
N GLU A 32 0.64 -5.43 11.72
CA GLU A 32 2.02 -5.68 11.28
C GLU A 32 2.32 -5.00 9.93
N ALA A 33 1.38 -5.04 8.98
CA ALA A 33 1.50 -4.28 7.72
C ALA A 33 1.66 -2.78 7.97
N ALA A 34 0.84 -2.20 8.86
CA ALA A 34 0.96 -0.78 9.21
C ALA A 34 2.30 -0.46 9.87
N ARG A 35 2.79 -1.34 10.76
CA ARG A 35 4.09 -1.21 11.42
C ARG A 35 5.23 -1.22 10.40
N GLN A 36 5.21 -2.13 9.44
CA GLN A 36 6.22 -2.21 8.38
C GLN A 36 6.20 -0.99 7.44
N LEU A 37 5.01 -0.44 7.19
CA LEU A 37 4.82 0.78 6.39
C LEU A 37 5.12 2.08 7.16
N GLY A 38 5.42 2.02 8.47
CA GLY A 38 5.70 3.21 9.27
C GLY A 38 4.47 4.09 9.54
N ILE A 39 3.26 3.53 9.44
CA ILE A 39 2.00 4.27 9.66
C ILE A 39 1.19 3.62 10.79
N THR A 40 0.22 4.35 11.32
CA THR A 40 -0.73 3.76 12.28
C THR A 40 -1.68 2.80 11.56
N ARG A 41 -2.19 1.79 12.28
CA ARG A 41 -3.28 0.92 11.78
C ARG A 41 -4.50 1.73 11.34
N LYS A 42 -4.82 2.83 12.03
CA LYS A 42 -5.92 3.74 11.67
C LYS A 42 -5.68 4.37 10.30
N THR A 43 -4.46 4.83 10.02
CA THR A 43 -4.06 5.39 8.73
C THR A 43 -4.17 4.34 7.62
N LEU A 44 -3.70 3.11 7.87
CA LEU A 44 -3.82 2.01 6.92
C LEU A 44 -5.29 1.75 6.54
N LEU A 45 -6.18 1.67 7.54
CA LEU A 45 -7.62 1.48 7.28
C LEU A 45 -8.24 2.64 6.51
N ALA A 46 -7.90 3.89 6.85
CA ALA A 46 -8.39 5.07 6.15
C ALA A 46 -7.93 5.12 4.68
N LYS A 47 -6.74 4.60 4.37
CA LYS A 47 -6.24 4.48 3.00
C LYS A 47 -6.90 3.34 2.22
N LEU A 48 -7.31 2.26 2.90
CA LEU A 48 -8.07 1.16 2.28
C LEU A 48 -9.53 1.52 1.99
N SER A 49 -10.10 2.46 2.74
CA SER A 49 -11.49 2.92 2.57
C SER A 49 -11.64 4.09 1.59
N ARG A 50 -10.53 4.60 1.03
CA ARG A 50 -10.53 5.61 -0.04
C ARG A 50 -10.54 4.92 -1.39
#